data_AF-A0A089Z9V7-F1
#
_entry.id   AF-A0A089Z9V7-F1
#
_cell.length_a   1.000
_cell.length_b   1.000
_cell.length_c   1.000
_cell.angle_alpha   90.00
_cell.angle_beta   90.00
_cell.angle_gamma   90.00
#
_symmetry.space_group_name_H-M   'P 1'
#
loop_
_entity.id
_entity.type
_entity.pdbx_description
1 polymer ?
#
loop_
_entity_poly.entity_id
_entity_poly.type
_entity_poly.pdbx_seq_one_letter_code
_entity_poly.pdbx_strand_id
1 'polypeptide(L)' 'MIVQETRLDLPLPDPPEPLEDCGVCQALVKQRKQARAAGDWSRVTNCNVEIRNHHRARWWR' A
#
# COMPACT_ATOMS: atom_id res chain seq x y z
N MET A 1 28.41 8.11 -23.41
CA MET A 1 28.19 8.00 -21.96
C MET A 1 27.53 6.66 -21.68
N ILE A 2 28.08 5.85 -20.78
CA ILE A 2 27.46 4.59 -20.37
C ILE A 2 26.71 4.87 -19.07
N VAL A 3 25.38 4.74 -19.08
CA VAL A 3 24.56 4.72 -17.87
C VAL A 3 24.67 3.32 -17.27
N GLN A 4 25.30 3.21 -16.10
CA GLN A 4 25.25 1.99 -15.32
C GLN A 4 23.99 2.03 -14.46
N GLU A 5 23.11 1.04 -14.64
CA GLU A 5 21.94 0.87 -13.78
C GLU A 5 22.40 0.39 -12.40
N THR A 6 22.31 1.26 -11.39
CA THR A 6 22.53 0.86 -10.00
C THR A 6 21.29 0.12 -9.53
N ARG A 7 21.33 -1.21 -9.57
CA ARG A 7 20.33 -2.04 -8.90
C ARG A 7 20.54 -1.97 -7.39
N LEU A 8 19.51 -1.55 -6.66
CA LEU A 8 19.52 -1.51 -5.20
C LEU A 8 18.76 -2.73 -4.68
N ASP A 9 19.47 -3.70 -4.11
CA ASP A 9 18.90 -4.93 -3.55
C ASP A 9 18.39 -4.73 -2.10
N LEU A 10 17.49 -3.74 -1.90
CA LEU A 10 16.82 -3.54 -0.62
C LEU A 10 15.60 -4.47 -0.51
N PRO A 11 15.37 -5.12 0.65
CA PRO A 11 14.12 -5.85 0.87
C PRO A 11 12.92 -4.91 0.73
N LEU A 12 11.88 -5.37 0.04
CA LEU A 12 10.62 -4.65 -0.04
C LEU A 12 9.96 -4.66 1.34
N PRO A 13 9.44 -3.51 1.81
CA PRO A 13 8.74 -3.46 3.08
C PRO A 13 7.46 -4.30 3.02
N ASP A 14 7.14 -4.95 4.13
CA ASP A 14 5.87 -5.67 4.25
C ASP A 14 4.67 -4.74 4.05
N PRO A 15 3.58 -5.26 3.45
CA PRO A 15 2.36 -4.51 3.31
C PRO A 15 1.83 -4.13 4.70
N PRO A 16 1.26 -2.92 4.84
CA PRO A 16 0.73 -2.47 6.12
C PRO A 16 -0.43 -3.35 6.59
N GLU A 17 -0.43 -3.59 7.89
CA GLU A 17 -1.46 -4.36 8.58
C GLU A 17 -2.70 -3.50 8.84
N PRO A 18 -3.89 -3.96 8.44
CA PRO A 18 -5.16 -3.32 8.78
C PRO A 18 -5.51 -3.53 10.26
N LEU A 19 -6.25 -2.61 10.88
CA LEU A 19 -6.95 -2.94 12.12
C LEU A 19 -8.19 -3.79 11.82
N GLU A 20 -8.35 -4.88 12.54
CA GLU A 20 -9.41 -5.87 12.31
C GLU A 20 -10.81 -5.29 12.56
N ASP A 21 -10.96 -4.43 13.56
CA ASP A 21 -12.23 -3.81 13.93
C ASP A 21 -12.53 -2.49 13.20
N CYS A 22 -11.78 -2.15 12.15
CA CYS A 22 -12.02 -0.93 11.37
C CYS A 22 -12.62 -1.24 9.99
N GLY A 23 -13.87 -0.83 9.78
CA GLY A 23 -14.57 -1.00 8.50
C GLY A 23 -13.86 -0.34 7.30
N VAL A 24 -13.17 0.78 7.52
CA VAL A 24 -12.37 1.45 6.48
C VAL A 24 -11.17 0.58 6.10
N CYS A 25 -10.44 0.04 7.08
CA CYS A 25 -9.34 -0.87 6.84
C CYS A 25 -9.79 -2.13 6.09
N GLN A 26 -10.92 -2.72 6.49
CA GLN A 26 -11.49 -3.89 5.79
C GLN A 26 -11.85 -3.55 4.33
N ALA A 27 -12.46 -2.39 4.07
CA ALA A 27 -12.77 -1.93 2.72
C ALA A 27 -11.50 -1.71 1.88
N LEU A 28 -10.46 -1.10 2.44
CA LEU A 28 -9.17 -0.90 1.78
C LEU A 28 -8.46 -2.24 1.49
N VAL A 29 -8.55 -3.23 2.39
CA VAL A 29 -8.03 -4.57 2.15
C VAL A 29 -8.73 -5.25 0.97
N LYS A 30 -10.07 -5.12 0.89
CA LYS A 30 -10.84 -5.66 -0.24
C LYS A 30 -10.43 -4.99 -1.56
N GLN A 31 -10.31 -3.66 -1.57
CA GLN A 31 -9.87 -2.91 -2.74
C GLN A 31 -8.43 -3.28 -3.15
N ARG A 32 -7.52 -3.44 -2.18
CA ARG A 32 -6.15 -3.90 -2.43
C ARG A 32 -6.11 -5.27 -3.09
N LYS A 33 -6.94 -6.22 -2.62
CA LYS A 33 -7.03 -7.56 -3.22
C LYS A 33 -7.55 -7.50 -4.66
N GLN A 34 -8.57 -6.68 -4.93
CA GLN A 34 -9.12 -6.51 -6.27
C GLN A 34 -8.11 -5.84 -7.22
N ALA A 35 -7.44 -4.78 -6.77
CA ALA A 35 -6.40 -4.10 -7.56
C ALA A 35 -5.24 -5.05 -7.91
N ARG A 36 -4.81 -5.88 -6.95
CA ARG A 36 -3.78 -6.90 -7.19
C ARG A 36 -4.23 -7.93 -8.23
N ALA A 37 -5.49 -8.39 -8.16
CA ALA A 37 -6.05 -9.32 -9.14
C ALA A 37 -6.15 -8.71 -10.55
N ALA A 38 -6.37 -7.39 -10.64
CA ALA A 38 -6.41 -6.65 -11.90
C ALA A 38 -5.01 -6.23 -12.43
N GLY A 39 -3.93 -6.46 -11.68
CA GLY A 39 -2.58 -5.99 -12.02
C GLY A 39 -2.35 -4.48 -11.82
N ASP A 40 -3.28 -3.78 -11.15
CA ASP A 40 -3.18 -2.35 -10.88
C ASP A 40 -2.32 -2.10 -9.62
N TRP A 41 -1.00 -2.15 -9.80
CA TRP A 41 -0.03 -1.95 -8.72
C TRP A 41 0.01 -0.52 -8.19
N SER A 42 -0.41 0.47 -8.98
CA SER A 42 -0.58 1.85 -8.52
C SER A 42 -1.67 1.91 -7.46
N ARG A 43 -2.82 1.31 -7.72
CA ARG A 43 -3.93 1.26 -6.75
C ARG A 43 -3.62 0.38 -5.54
N VAL A 44 -2.84 -0.69 -5.69
CA VAL A 44 -2.32 -1.47 -4.54
C VAL A 44 -1.48 -0.57 -3.62
N THR A 45 -0.59 0.23 -4.21
CA THR A 45 0.28 1.16 -3.47
C THR A 45 -0.54 2.22 -2.75
N ASN A 46 -1.53 2.82 -3.41
CA ASN A 46 -2.43 3.78 -2.76
C ASN A 46 -3.15 3.14 -1.56
N CYS A 47 -3.73 1.93 -1.71
CA CYS A 47 -4.39 1.26 -0.58
C CYS A 47 -3.43 1.01 0.60
N ASN A 48 -2.16 0.71 0.33
CA ASN A 48 -1.16 0.54 1.38
C ASN A 48 -0.88 1.87 2.10
N VAL A 49 -0.68 2.96 1.35
CA VAL A 49 -0.48 4.29 1.94
C VAL A 49 -1.67 4.68 2.82
N GLU A 50 -2.90 4.46 2.34
CA GLU A 50 -4.12 4.76 3.10
C GLU A 50 -4.22 3.95 4.40
N ILE A 51 -4.00 2.63 4.36
CA ILE A 51 -4.01 1.79 5.58
C ILE A 51 -2.97 2.29 6.58
N ARG A 52 -1.77 2.66 6.12
CA ARG A 52 -0.69 3.13 7.00
C ARG A 52 -1.02 4.48 7.65
N ASN A 53 -1.69 5.35 6.92
CA ASN A 53 -2.01 6.71 7.37
C ASN A 53 -3.30 6.78 8.20
N HIS A 54 -4.26 5.87 7.96
CA HIS A 54 -5.58 5.92 8.56
C HIS A 54 -5.58 6.03 10.09
N HIS A 55 -4.60 5.43 10.76
CA HIS A 55 -4.43 5.51 12.22
C HIS A 55 -3.29 6.42 12.68
N ARG A 56 -2.41 6.83 11.77
CA ARG A 56 -1.20 7.60 12.11
C ARG A 56 -1.42 9.11 12.12
N ALA A 57 -2.39 9.65 11.37
CA ALA A 57 -2.50 11.09 11.22
C ALA A 57 -3.93 11.61 11.04
N ARG A 58 -4.17 12.78 11.65
CA ARG A 58 -5.38 13.64 11.73
C ARG A 58 -5.93 14.14 10.36
N TRP A 59 -5.61 13.47 9.25
CA TRP A 59 -5.90 13.91 7.88
C TRP A 59 -7.31 13.57 7.41
N TRP A 60 -7.96 12.60 8.06
CA TRP A 60 -9.40 12.39 7.96
C TRP A 60 -10.09 13.19 9.08
N ARG A 61 -10.22 14.51 8.89
CA ARG A 61 -11.30 15.26 9.53
C ARG A 61 -12.55 15.13 8.68
#